data_AF-A0A9D6L3B9-F1
#
_entry.id   AF-A0A9D6L3B9-F1
#
_cell.length_a   1.000
_cell.length_b   1.000
_cell.length_c   1.000
_cell.angle_alpha   90.00
_cell.angle_beta   90.00
_cell.angle_gamma   90.00
#
_symmetry.space_group_name_H-M   'P 1'
#
loop_
_entity.id
_entity.type
_entity.pdbx_description
1 polymer ?
#
loop_
_entity_poly.entity_id
_entity_poly.type
_entity_poly.pdbx_seq_one_letter_code
_entity_poly.pdbx_strand_id
1 'polypeptide(L)' 'NLLLTNLATEEEVPCRVVFIGETKAGQKQVAIEFSVEAPQFWRVHFPPPGEKPLKRTDSGG' A
#
# COMPACT_ATOMS: atom_id res chain seq x y z
N ASN A 1 2.53 17.94 -3.45
CA ASN A 1 2.10 16.88 -2.52
C ASN A 1 0.97 16.11 -3.11
N LEU A 2 1.03 14.78 -3.02
CA LEU A 2 -0.09 13.90 -3.34
C LEU A 2 -0.78 13.49 -2.04
N LEU A 3 -2.08 13.19 -2.11
CA LEU A 3 -2.82 12.56 -1.03
C LEU A 3 -3.17 11.14 -1.47
N LEU A 4 -2.88 10.17 -0.61
CA LEU A 4 -3.36 8.81 -0.77
C LEU A 4 -4.57 8.62 0.15
N THR A 5 -5.72 8.33 -0.44
CA THR A 5 -6.97 8.08 0.29
C THR A 5 -7.20 6.58 0.43
N ASN A 6 -7.33 6.09 1.66
CA ASN A 6 -7.82 4.74 1.91
C ASN A 6 -9.34 4.72 1.80
N LEU A 7 -9.86 4.23 0.67
CA LEU A 7 -11.29 4.21 0.36
C LEU A 7 -12.16 3.41 1.34
N ALA A 8 -11.60 2.49 2.13
CA ALA A 8 -12.36 1.74 3.13
C ALA A 8 -12.57 2.51 4.44
N THR A 9 -11.71 3.50 4.70
CA THR A 9 -11.65 4.21 5.99
C THR A 9 -11.81 5.71 5.85
N GLU A 10 -11.75 6.21 4.62
CA GLU A 10 -11.72 7.62 4.24
C GLU A 10 -10.53 8.42 4.79
N GLU A 11 -9.54 7.73 5.40
CA GLU A 11 -8.29 8.33 5.85
C GLU A 11 -7.44 8.79 4.67
N GLU A 12 -6.86 9.99 4.78
CA GLU A 12 -5.93 10.55 3.79
C GLU A 12 -4.54 10.73 4.40
N VAL A 13 -3.52 10.28 3.68
CA VAL A 13 -2.11 10.45 4.07
C VAL A 13 -1.33 11.22 3.01
N PRO A 14 -0.53 12.24 3.39
CA PRO A 14 0.33 12.95 2.46
C PRO A 14 1.49 12.07 1.99
N CYS A 15 1.69 12.02 0.68
CA CYS A 15 2.69 11.19 0.02
C CYS A 15 3.51 12.00 -0.99
N ARG A 16 4.70 11.47 -1.32
CA ARG A 16 5.54 11.98 -2.41
C ARG A 16 5.93 10.85 -3.36
N VAL A 17 6.05 11.18 -4.65
CA VAL A 17 6.57 10.26 -5.66
C VAL A 17 8.07 10.11 -5.45
N VAL A 18 8.53 8.87 -5.33
CA VAL A 18 9.97 8.55 -5.18
C VAL A 18 10.56 7.90 -6.41
N PHE A 19 9.72 7.36 -7.28
CA PHE A 19 10.15 6.71 -8.51
C PHE A 19 9.05 6.72 -9.56
N ILE A 20 9.45 6.92 -10.82
CA ILE A 20 8.60 6.74 -11.99
C ILE A 20 9.36 5.82 -12.94
N GLY A 21 8.77 4.67 -13.26
CA GLY A 21 9.33 3.68 -14.18
C GLY A 21 8.32 3.23 -15.22
N GLU A 22 8.75 2.34 -16.09
CA GLU A 22 7.92 1.71 -17.11
C GLU A 22 7.66 0.25 -16.73
N THR A 23 6.46 -0.24 -17.04
CA THR A 23 6.11 -1.66 -16.91
C THR A 23 6.23 -2.36 -18.26
N LYS A 24 6.34 -3.69 -18.26
CA LYS A 24 6.45 -4.52 -19.48
C LYS A 24 5.29 -4.34 -20.47
N ALA A 25 4.16 -3.76 -20.04
CA ALA A 25 2.97 -3.51 -20.86
C ALA A 25 2.81 -2.02 -21.24
N GLY A 26 3.84 -1.20 -21.12
CA GLY A 26 3.80 0.23 -21.48
C GLY A 26 3.06 1.12 -20.48
N GLN A 27 2.58 0.59 -19.36
CA GLN A 27 2.02 1.40 -18.27
C GLN A 27 3.15 2.00 -17.44
N LYS A 28 2.92 3.18 -16.85
CA LYS A 28 3.86 3.78 -15.92
C LYS A 28 3.70 3.16 -14.53
N GLN A 29 4.81 2.82 -13.90
CA GLN A 29 4.86 2.46 -12.49
C GLN A 29 5.23 3.73 -11.70
N VAL A 30 4.47 4.04 -10.66
CA VAL A 30 4.75 5.14 -9.75
C VAL A 30 4.91 4.57 -8.34
N ALA A 31 6.09 4.75 -7.73
CA ALA A 31 6.28 4.44 -6.33
C ALA A 31 6.11 5.72 -5.51
N ILE A 32 5.48 5.58 -4.35
CA ILE A 32 5.27 6.66 -3.38
C ILE A 32 5.83 6.26 -2.03
N GLU A 33 6.23 7.25 -1.24
CA GLU A 33 6.48 7.09 0.19
C GLU A 33 5.58 8.02 1.00
N PHE A 34 5.25 7.59 2.21
CA PHE A 34 4.47 8.41 3.15
C PHE A 34 5.36 9.53 3.69
N SER A 35 4.81 10.74 3.75
CA SER A 35 5.52 11.91 4.27
C SER A 35 5.52 11.94 5.81
N VAL A 36 4.71 11.10 6.44
CA VAL A 36 4.54 10.96 7.89
C VAL A 36 4.41 9.48 8.24
N GLU A 37 4.70 9.11 9.49
CA GLU A 37 4.45 7.75 9.96
C GLU A 37 2.94 7.45 9.98
N ALA A 38 2.52 6.38 9.29
CA ALA A 38 1.12 5.96 9.23
C ALA A 38 0.96 4.43 9.31
N PRO A 39 1.39 3.80 10.43
CA PRO A 39 1.42 2.33 10.57
C PRO A 39 0.04 1.69 10.55
N GLN A 40 -1.01 2.44 10.87
CA GLN A 40 -2.40 1.96 10.91
C GLN A 40 -3.18 2.21 9.62
N PHE A 41 -2.59 2.92 8.64
CA PHE A 41 -3.29 3.37 7.43
C PHE A 41 -3.96 2.23 6.67
N TRP A 42 -3.28 1.09 6.53
CA TRP A 42 -3.81 -0.07 5.80
C TRP A 42 -4.71 -0.98 6.64
N ARG A 43 -4.82 -0.74 7.95
CA ARG A 43 -5.56 -1.58 8.91
C ARG A 43 -5.28 -3.08 8.79
N VAL A 44 -4.06 -3.43 8.39
CA VAL A 44 -3.60 -4.81 8.37
C VAL A 44 -3.20 -5.23 9.78
N HIS A 45 -3.91 -6.20 10.32
CA HIS A 45 -3.47 -6.89 11.54
C HIS A 45 -2.37 -7.88 11.15
N PHE A 46 -1.16 -7.66 11.65
CA PHE A 46 -0.15 -8.69 11.62
C PHE A 46 -0.55 -9.81 12.60
N PRO A 47 -0.28 -11.08 12.26
CA PRO A 47 -0.44 -12.15 13.23
C PRO A 47 0.40 -11.88 14.48
N PRO A 48 -0.06 -12.29 15.66
CA PRO A 48 0.77 -12.34 16.87
C PRO A 48 2.12 -13.05 16.63
N PRO A 49 3.16 -12.75 17.43
CA PRO A 49 4.44 -13.43 17.35
C PRO A 49 4.27 -14.96 17.47
N GLY A 50 4.80 -15.71 16.51
CA GLY A 50 4.70 -17.18 16.45
C GLY A 50 3.60 -17.70 15.53
N GLU A 51 2.70 -16.84 15.06
CA GLU A 51 1.68 -17.20 14.08
C GLU A 51 2.17 -16.91 12.66
N LYS A 52 1.79 -17.79 11.72
CA LYS A 52 2.15 -17.62 10.30
C LYS A 52 1.28 -16.51 9.69
N PRO A 53 1.84 -15.59 8.88
CA PRO A 53 1.05 -14.66 8.09
C PRO A 53 -0.02 -15.38 7.28
N LEU A 54 -1.22 -14.79 7.21
CA LEU A 54 -2.28 -15.27 6.34
C LEU A 54 -1.71 -15.43 4.93
N LYS A 55 -1.73 -16.66 4.41
CA LYS A 55 -1.37 -16.90 3.01
C LYS A 55 -2.36 -16.11 2.17
N ARG A 56 -1.86 -15.26 1.28
CA ARG A 56 -2.68 -14.61 0.26
C ARG A 56 -3.30 -15.73 -0.57
N THR A 57 -4.57 -16.05 -0.35
CA THR A 57 -5.32 -16.91 -1.25
C THR A 57 -5.52 -16.11 -2.52
N ASP A 58 -4.80 -16.48 -3.57
CA ASP A 58 -5.21 -16.15 -4.92
C ASP A 58 -6.60 -16.75 -5.13
N SER A 59 -7.63 -15.93 -4.96
CA SER A 59 -8.97 -16.23 -5.47
C SER A 59 -8.91 -16.14 -7.00
N GLY A 60 -8.26 -17.13 -7.61
CA GLY A 60 -8.30 -17.45 -9.03
C GLY A 60 -8.98 -18.81 -9.17
N GLY A 61 -10.31 -18.78 -9.24
CA GLY A 61 -11.15 -19.87 -9.72
C GLY A 61 -11.95 -19.37 -10.91
#